data_AF-A0A0K0WV83-F1
#
_entry.id   AF-A0A0K0WV83-F1
#
_cell.length_a   1.000
_cell.length_b   1.000
_cell.length_c   1.000
_cell.angle_alpha   90.00
_cell.angle_beta   90.00
_cell.angle_gamma   90.00
#
_symmetry.space_group_name_H-M   'P 1'
#
loop_
_entity.id
_entity.type
_entity.pdbx_description
1 polymer ?
#
loop_
_entity_poly.entity_id
_entity_poly.type
_entity_poly.pdbx_seq_one_letter_code
_entity_poly.pdbx_strand_id
1 'polypeptide(L)'
;WTMVAGGGASVIFADTVSDLGVGEELANYGEYSGNPTKEATYHYAKTILDLMTRKKDPEGKSKILLIGGGIANFTDVAKTFTGIIQAIREYCDKMKEMDVKVYVRRGGPNY
;
A
#
# COMPACT_ATOMS: atom_id res chain seq x y z
N TRP A 1 2.90 -6.18 -3.40
CA TRP A 1 2.43 -5.71 -2.08
C TRP A 1 1.30 -4.73 -2.26
N THR A 2 0.26 -4.83 -1.42
CA THR A 2 -0.93 -3.99 -1.51
C THR A 2 -1.18 -3.27 -0.18
N MET A 3 -1.48 -1.98 -0.26
CA MET A 3 -1.97 -1.15 0.83
C MET A 3 -3.21 -0.42 0.31
N VAL A 4 -4.35 -1.09 0.36
CA VAL A 4 -5.57 -0.65 -0.33
C VAL A 4 -6.62 -0.22 0.70
N ALA A 5 -7.27 0.90 0.46
CA ALA A 5 -8.35 1.35 1.33
C ALA A 5 -9.75 0.97 0.85
N GLY A 6 -10.49 0.31 1.74
CA GLY A 6 -11.83 -0.24 1.53
C GLY A 6 -11.81 -1.71 1.14
N GLY A 7 -12.56 -2.54 1.87
CA GLY A 7 -12.61 -4.00 1.64
C GLY A 7 -13.04 -4.42 0.24
N GLY A 8 -14.04 -3.76 -0.36
CA GLY A 8 -14.42 -4.06 -1.75
C GLY A 8 -13.31 -3.72 -2.74
N ALA A 9 -12.58 -2.62 -2.52
CA ALA A 9 -11.48 -2.24 -3.39
C ALA A 9 -10.27 -3.17 -3.22
N SER A 10 -9.97 -3.66 -2.01
CA SER A 10 -8.86 -4.59 -1.80
C SER A 10 -9.08 -5.92 -2.54
N VAL A 11 -10.33 -6.41 -2.61
CA VAL A 11 -10.68 -7.58 -3.41
C VAL A 11 -10.42 -7.31 -4.90
N ILE A 12 -10.94 -6.21 -5.44
CA ILE A 12 -10.76 -5.88 -6.87
C ILE A 12 -9.26 -5.75 -7.23
N PHE A 13 -8.44 -5.16 -6.36
CA PHE A 13 -7.00 -5.08 -6.59
C PHE A 13 -6.34 -6.47 -6.61
N ALA A 14 -6.72 -7.37 -5.69
CA ALA A 14 -6.20 -8.74 -5.66
C ALA A 14 -6.65 -9.54 -6.89
N ASP A 15 -7.93 -9.46 -7.26
CA ASP A 15 -8.48 -10.08 -8.45
C ASP A 15 -7.74 -9.61 -9.71
N THR A 16 -7.53 -8.29 -9.84
CA THR A 16 -6.81 -7.72 -11.00
C THR A 16 -5.36 -8.23 -11.08
N VAL A 17 -4.65 -8.32 -9.95
CA VAL A 17 -3.28 -8.89 -9.93
C VAL A 17 -3.30 -10.36 -10.36
N SER A 18 -4.29 -11.12 -9.91
CA SER A 18 -4.46 -12.52 -10.31
C SER A 18 -4.80 -12.66 -11.80
N ASP A 19 -5.74 -11.86 -12.31
CA ASP A 19 -6.19 -11.87 -13.71
C ASP A 19 -5.07 -11.48 -14.69
N LEU A 20 -4.12 -10.64 -14.25
CA LEU A 20 -2.92 -10.28 -15.00
C LEU A 20 -1.84 -11.38 -14.97
N GLY A 21 -2.09 -12.53 -14.35
CA GLY A 21 -1.22 -13.70 -14.37
C GLY A 21 -0.05 -13.65 -13.37
N VAL A 22 -0.07 -12.72 -12.41
CA VAL A 22 0.99 -12.55 -11.39
C VAL A 22 0.48 -12.77 -9.97
N GLY A 23 -0.62 -13.53 -9.82
CA GLY A 23 -1.23 -13.85 -8.53
C GLY A 23 -0.28 -14.53 -7.54
N GLU A 24 0.62 -15.39 -8.02
CA GLU A 24 1.65 -16.06 -7.19
C GLU A 24 2.67 -15.08 -6.60
N GLU A 25 2.84 -13.88 -7.19
CA GLU A 25 3.71 -12.83 -6.66
C GLU A 25 2.99 -11.90 -5.64
N LEU A 26 1.69 -12.12 -5.38
CA LEU A 26 0.91 -11.31 -4.45
C LEU A 26 1.31 -11.59 -2.99
N ALA A 27 2.21 -10.75 -2.46
CA ALA A 27 2.77 -10.93 -1.12
C ALA A 27 1.77 -10.81 0.05
N ASN A 28 0.65 -10.10 -0.12
CA ASN A 28 -0.31 -9.88 0.96
C ASN A 28 -1.72 -9.55 0.43
N TYR A 29 -2.71 -9.80 1.27
CA TYR A 29 -4.08 -9.30 1.13
C TYR A 29 -4.48 -8.60 2.44
N GLY A 30 -5.10 -7.43 2.33
CA GLY A 30 -5.53 -6.64 3.48
C GLY A 30 -6.03 -5.28 3.08
N GLU A 31 -6.67 -4.60 4.03
CA GLU A 31 -7.28 -3.30 3.79
C GLU A 31 -7.18 -2.36 5.00
N TYR A 32 -7.40 -1.07 4.75
CA TYR A 32 -7.73 -0.10 5.79
C TYR A 32 -8.98 0.70 5.40
N SER A 33 -9.95 0.81 6.31
CA SER A 33 -11.20 1.53 6.04
C SER A 33 -11.81 2.13 7.31
N GLY A 34 -12.99 2.75 7.21
CA GLY A 34 -13.66 3.33 8.38
C GLY A 34 -13.07 4.66 8.87
N ASN A 35 -12.42 5.44 7.98
CA ASN A 35 -11.80 6.74 8.30
C ASN A 35 -10.75 6.68 9.44
N PRO A 36 -9.72 5.82 9.32
CA PRO A 36 -8.74 5.65 10.38
C PRO A 36 -7.96 6.93 10.66
N THR A 37 -7.34 7.01 11.84
CA THR A 37 -6.50 8.16 12.22
C THR A 37 -5.19 8.17 11.43
N LYS A 38 -4.50 9.31 11.42
CA LYS A 38 -3.14 9.43 10.86
C LYS A 38 -2.22 8.37 11.49
N GLU A 39 -2.26 8.22 12.82
CA GLU A 39 -1.39 7.32 13.58
C GLU A 39 -1.65 5.85 13.27
N ALA A 40 -2.93 5.43 13.23
CA ALA A 40 -3.29 4.08 12.82
C ALA A 40 -2.81 3.78 11.39
N THR A 41 -2.98 4.73 10.46
CA THR A 41 -2.53 4.57 9.08
C THR A 41 -1.00 4.51 8.98
N TYR A 42 -0.29 5.32 9.77
CA TYR A 42 1.17 5.28 9.87
C TYR A 42 1.67 3.92 10.36
N HIS A 43 1.12 3.37 11.44
CA HIS A 43 1.53 2.06 11.94
C HIS A 43 1.24 0.94 10.94
N TYR A 44 0.07 0.98 10.29
CA TYR A 44 -0.27 0.03 9.23
C TYR A 44 0.72 0.08 8.07
N ALA A 45 1.02 1.28 7.56
CA ALA A 45 1.99 1.48 6.48
C ALA A 45 3.39 1.01 6.90
N LYS A 46 3.83 1.38 8.11
CA LYS A 46 5.12 0.96 8.68
C LYS A 46 5.28 -0.56 8.72
N THR A 47 4.25 -1.30 9.12
CA THR A 47 4.29 -2.77 9.14
C THR A 47 4.47 -3.35 7.74
N ILE A 48 3.77 -2.83 6.73
CA ILE A 48 3.93 -3.28 5.33
C ILE A 48 5.34 -2.96 4.82
N LEU A 49 5.84 -1.75 5.09
CA LEU A 49 7.17 -1.33 4.66
C LEU A 49 8.27 -2.15 5.33
N ASP A 50 8.12 -2.49 6.61
CA ASP A 50 9.03 -3.42 7.30
C ASP A 50 9.07 -4.78 6.61
N LEU A 51 7.91 -5.38 6.40
CA LEU A 51 7.80 -6.71 5.78
C LEU A 51 8.41 -6.75 4.37
N MET A 52 8.10 -5.76 3.54
CA MET A 52 8.56 -5.76 2.15
C MET A 52 10.06 -5.47 2.00
N THR A 53 10.70 -4.87 3.01
CA THR A 53 12.12 -4.50 2.98
C THR A 53 13.06 -5.47 3.72
N ARG A 54 12.59 -6.66 4.13
CA ARG A 54 13.44 -7.64 4.86
C ARG A 54 14.49 -8.36 4.01
N LYS A 55 14.19 -8.61 2.74
CA LYS A 55 15.04 -9.37 1.80
C LYS A 55 14.83 -8.85 0.40
N LYS A 56 15.86 -8.90 -0.46
CA LYS A 56 15.69 -8.64 -1.89
C LYS A 56 14.83 -9.72 -2.55
N ASP A 57 14.29 -9.40 -3.72
CA ASP A 57 13.65 -10.41 -4.56
C ASP A 57 14.70 -11.46 -5.00
N PRO A 58 14.43 -12.78 -4.93
CA PRO A 58 15.39 -13.82 -5.29
C PRO A 58 15.86 -13.77 -6.75
N GLU A 59 15.02 -13.27 -7.66
CA GLU A 59 15.30 -13.15 -9.09
C GLU A 59 15.82 -11.75 -9.45
N GLY A 60 15.98 -10.86 -8.46
CA GLY A 60 16.42 -9.48 -8.67
C GLY A 60 15.35 -8.57 -9.29
N LYS A 61 14.07 -8.97 -9.28
CA LYS A 61 12.97 -8.15 -9.79
C LYS A 61 12.69 -6.95 -8.86
N SER A 62 12.23 -5.84 -9.44
CA SER A 62 11.73 -4.71 -8.66
C SER A 62 10.50 -5.13 -7.85
N LYS A 63 10.39 -4.68 -6.60
CA LYS A 63 9.18 -4.90 -5.80
C LYS A 63 8.16 -3.80 -6.06
N ILE A 64 6.88 -4.16 -6.08
CA ILE A 64 5.80 -3.21 -6.33
C ILE A 64 4.94 -3.03 -5.07
N LEU A 65 4.73 -1.78 -4.67
CA LEU A 65 3.75 -1.36 -3.66
C LEU A 65 2.60 -0.61 -4.33
N LEU A 66 1.42 -1.21 -4.30
CA LEU A 66 0.17 -0.60 -4.77
C LEU A 66 -0.54 0.08 -3.60
N ILE A 67 -0.55 1.42 -3.59
CA ILE A 67 -1.29 2.23 -2.62
C ILE A 67 -2.59 2.68 -3.29
N GLY A 68 -3.67 1.97 -2.99
CA GLY A 68 -4.86 2.00 -3.83
C GLY A 68 -6.18 2.23 -3.10
N GLY A 69 -7.24 2.27 -3.89
CA GLY A 69 -8.60 2.01 -3.46
C GLY A 69 -9.63 2.89 -4.17
N GLY A 70 -10.90 2.70 -3.84
CA GLY A 70 -12.02 3.44 -4.41
C GLY A 70 -12.02 4.93 -4.07
N ILE A 71 -13.02 5.66 -4.57
CA ILE A 71 -13.29 7.04 -4.12
C ILE A 71 -13.96 6.93 -2.75
N ALA A 72 -13.34 7.47 -1.71
CA ALA A 72 -13.88 7.37 -0.36
C ALA A 72 -15.11 8.28 -0.17
N ASN A 73 -16.11 7.80 0.58
CA ASN A 73 -17.28 8.61 0.92
C ASN A 73 -16.99 9.62 2.05
N PHE A 74 -16.25 9.20 3.09
CA PHE A 74 -16.06 10.01 4.30
C PHE A 74 -14.66 9.89 4.92
N THR A 75 -13.77 9.07 4.35
CA THR A 75 -12.38 8.99 4.83
C THR A 75 -11.61 10.22 4.36
N ASP A 76 -10.94 10.90 5.30
CA ASP A 76 -10.05 12.01 4.97
C ASP A 76 -8.75 11.48 4.33
N VAL A 77 -8.57 11.75 3.04
CA VAL A 77 -7.43 11.26 2.27
C VAL A 77 -6.15 11.95 2.71
N ALA A 78 -6.14 13.28 2.88
CA ALA A 78 -4.99 14.01 3.38
C ALA A 78 -4.50 13.47 4.74
N LYS A 79 -5.40 13.22 5.69
CA LYS A 79 -5.07 12.69 7.03
C LYS A 79 -4.42 11.30 6.94
N THR A 80 -5.02 10.39 6.17
CA THR A 80 -4.49 9.02 6.01
C THR A 80 -3.16 9.02 5.26
N PHE A 81 -3.06 9.78 4.17
CA PHE A 81 -1.81 9.89 3.39
C PHE A 81 -0.69 10.57 4.15
N THR A 82 -0.99 11.50 5.07
CA THR A 82 0.03 12.06 5.97
C THR A 82 0.71 10.96 6.81
N GLY A 83 -0.05 9.96 7.28
CA GLY A 83 0.51 8.79 7.98
C GLY A 83 1.35 7.90 7.07
N ILE A 84 0.87 7.63 5.85
CA ILE A 84 1.59 6.83 4.84
C ILE A 84 2.92 7.51 4.44
N ILE A 85 2.88 8.82 4.14
CA ILE A 85 4.07 9.61 3.76
C ILE A 85 5.09 9.61 4.89
N GLN A 86 4.65 9.72 6.15
CA GLN A 86 5.53 9.63 7.31
C GLN A 86 6.28 8.29 7.34
N ALA A 87 5.59 7.17 7.14
CA ALA A 87 6.22 5.84 7.10
C ALA A 87 7.18 5.67 5.90
N ILE A 88 6.78 6.15 4.71
CA ILE A 88 7.62 6.12 3.50
C ILE A 88 8.91 6.92 3.72
N ARG A 89 8.83 8.09 4.36
CA ARG A 89 10.03 8.88 4.68
C ARG A 89 10.99 8.14 5.61
N GLU A 90 10.47 7.43 6.61
CA GLU A 90 11.28 6.62 7.54
C GLU A 90 11.96 5.42 6.84
N TYR A 91 11.28 4.80 5.87
CA TYR A 91 11.78 3.60 5.16
C TYR A 91 12.41 3.88 3.79
N CYS A 92 12.56 5.15 3.40
CA CYS A 92 12.97 5.57 2.06
C CYS A 92 14.24 4.89 1.57
N ASP A 93 15.30 4.84 2.39
CA ASP A 93 16.58 4.24 2.01
C ASP A 93 16.49 2.73 1.86
N LYS A 94 15.78 2.05 2.77
CA LYS A 94 15.51 0.60 2.66
C LYS A 94 14.67 0.28 1.42
N MET A 95 13.69 1.11 1.08
CA MET A 95 12.89 0.95 -0.13
C MET A 95 13.73 1.09 -1.40
N LYS A 96 14.66 2.05 -1.43
CA LYS A 96 15.62 2.19 -2.55
C LYS A 96 16.55 1.00 -2.66
N GLU A 97 17.09 0.50 -1.54
CA GLU A 97 17.97 -0.67 -1.52
C GLU A 97 17.29 -1.93 -2.08
N MET A 98 15.98 -2.04 -1.86
CA MET A 98 15.13 -3.15 -2.27
C MET A 98 14.44 -2.93 -3.64
N ASP A 99 14.80 -1.88 -4.37
CA ASP A 99 14.23 -1.48 -5.66
C ASP A 99 12.69 -1.46 -5.67
N VAL A 100 12.11 -0.77 -4.67
CA VAL A 100 10.65 -0.65 -4.52
C VAL A 100 10.10 0.45 -5.43
N LYS A 101 9.13 0.09 -6.26
CA LYS A 101 8.31 1.00 -7.08
C LYS A 101 6.94 1.19 -6.42
N VAL A 102 6.51 2.44 -6.30
CA VAL A 102 5.24 2.79 -5.65
C VAL A 102 4.28 3.35 -6.68
N TYR A 103 3.07 2.80 -6.74
CA TYR A 103 1.98 3.29 -7.59
C TYR A 103 0.80 3.68 -6.72
N VAL A 104 0.24 4.86 -6.98
CA VAL A 104 -0.76 5.47 -6.11
C VAL A 104 -2.00 5.81 -6.92
N ARG A 105 -3.16 5.35 -6.45
CA ARG A 105 -4.48 5.81 -6.93
C ARG A 105 -5.42 5.94 -5.75
N ARG A 106 -5.86 7.16 -5.46
CA ARG A 106 -6.87 7.42 -4.43
C ARG A 106 -7.74 8.61 -4.81
N GLY A 107 -9.00 8.58 -4.38
CA GLY A 107 -9.90 9.73 -4.41
C GLY A 107 -10.75 9.77 -3.13
N GLY A 108 -11.40 10.90 -2.87
CA GLY A 108 -12.23 11.11 -1.69
C GLY A 108 -12.06 12.53 -1.12
N PRO A 109 -12.61 12.81 0.07
CA PRO A 109 -12.40 14.08 0.76
C PRO A 109 -10.91 14.42 0.93
N ASN A 110 -10.51 15.62 0.53
CA ASN A 110 -9.14 16.15 0.64
C ASN A 110 -8.08 15.27 -0.07
N TYR A 111 -8.38 14.75 -1.26
CA TYR A 111 -7.44 13.94 -2.07
C TYR A 111 -6.46 14.77 -2.90
#